data_AF-A0A962P0A9-F1
#
_entry.id   AF-A0A962P0A9-F1
#
_cell.length_a   1.000
_cell.length_b   1.000
_cell.length_c   1.000
_cell.angle_alpha   90.00
_cell.angle_beta   90.00
_cell.angle_gamma   90.00
#
_symmetry.space_group_name_H-M   'P 1'
#
loop_
_entity.id
_entity.type
_entity.pdbx_description
1 polymer ?
#
loop_
_entity_poly.entity_id
_entity_poly.type
_entity_poly.pdbx_seq_one_letter_code
_entity_poly.pdbx_strand_id
1 'polypeptide(L)' 'NEAGNKISFKDSSRNSVALSFYASEFSRLRLQASQADLADETGKVEKVNQVFLQYTHSLGVHGAHKF' A
#
# COMPACT_ATOMS: atom_id res chain seq x y z
N ASN A 1 24.03 -27.03 -12.71
CA ASN A 1 22.96 -26.52 -13.59
C ASN A 1 21.68 -27.30 -13.33
N GLU A 2 20.90 -26.92 -12.32
CA GLU A 2 19.59 -27.54 -12.07
C GLU A 2 18.48 -26.61 -12.57
N ALA A 3 18.23 -26.68 -13.89
CA ALA A 3 17.02 -26.11 -14.47
C ALA A 3 15.88 -27.13 -14.26
N GLY A 4 14.90 -26.81 -13.41
CA GLY A 4 13.72 -27.66 -13.21
C GLY A 4 13.10 -27.69 -11.81
N ASN A 5 13.73 -27.11 -10.79
CA ASN A 5 13.13 -27.06 -9.45
C ASN A 5 11.94 -26.09 -9.41
N LYS A 6 10.73 -26.63 -9.25
CA LYS A 6 9.53 -25.84 -8.96
C LYS A 6 9.57 -25.43 -7.49
N ILE A 7 9.85 -24.15 -7.23
CA ILE A 7 9.73 -23.55 -5.91
C ILE A 7 8.24 -23.29 -5.65
N SER A 8 7.67 -23.93 -4.64
CA SER A 8 6.29 -23.67 -4.22
C SER A 8 6.27 -22.48 -3.27
N PHE A 9 5.93 -21.30 -3.78
CA PHE A 9 5.71 -20.13 -2.93
C PHE A 9 4.46 -20.34 -2.07
N LYS A 10 4.57 -20.02 -0.79
CA LYS A 10 3.42 -20.01 0.11
C LYS A 10 2.64 -18.71 -0.10
N ASP A 11 1.32 -18.73 0.11
CA ASP A 11 0.50 -17.55 -0.13
C ASP A 11 0.89 -16.40 0.82
N SER A 12 0.99 -15.19 0.25
CA SER A 12 1.15 -13.95 1.01
C SER A 12 -0.18 -13.21 1.06
N SER A 13 -0.50 -12.60 2.20
CA SER A 13 -1.74 -11.85 2.39
C SER A 13 -1.50 -10.51 3.06
N ARG A 14 -2.36 -9.52 2.80
CA ARG A 14 -2.27 -8.19 3.42
C ARG A 14 -3.66 -7.64 3.72
N ASN A 15 -3.86 -7.26 4.98
CA ASN A 15 -5.03 -6.53 5.44
C ASN A 15 -4.64 -5.08 5.73
N SER A 16 -5.49 -4.15 5.32
CA SER A 16 -5.25 -2.73 5.56
C SER A 16 -6.53 -1.99 5.93
N VAL A 17 -6.40 -1.06 6.87
CA VAL A 17 -7.46 -0.12 7.25
C VAL A 17 -6.93 1.28 7.01
N ALA A 18 -7.72 2.10 6.34
CA ALA A 18 -7.36 3.49 6.07
C ALA A 18 -8.52 4.43 6.43
N LEU A 19 -8.18 5.54 7.09
CA LEU A 19 -9.08 6.64 7.39
C LEU A 19 -8.64 7.85 6.57
N SER A 20 -9.57 8.45 5.84
CA SER A 20 -9.33 9.64 5.04
C SER A 20 -10.19 10.79 5.55
N PHE A 21 -9.53 11.89 5.92
CA PHE A 21 -10.14 13.13 6.35
C PHE A 21 -9.92 14.21 5.29
N TYR A 22 -11.01 14.88 4.91
CA TYR A 22 -11.00 15.98 3.97
C TYR A 22 -11.16 17.27 4.75
N ALA A 23 -10.06 18.01 4.93
CA ALA A 23 -10.10 19.28 5.66
C ALA A 23 -10.69 20.41 4.79
N SER A 24 -10.54 20.31 3.46
CA SER A 24 -11.18 21.17 2.45
C SER A 24 -11.24 20.45 1.10
N GLU A 25 -11.83 21.08 0.09
CA GLU A 25 -11.81 20.61 -1.32
C GLU A 25 -10.39 20.40 -1.86
N PHE A 26 -9.42 21.10 -1.27
CA PHE A 26 -8.03 21.12 -1.70
C PHE A 26 -7.12 20.30 -0.81
N SER A 27 -7.60 19.76 0.33
CA SER A 27 -6.72 19.13 1.30
C SER A 27 -7.30 17.82 1.84
N ARG A 28 -6.46 16.78 1.79
CA ARG A 28 -6.79 15.45 2.30
C ARG A 28 -5.66 14.93 3.16
N LEU A 29 -6.01 14.46 4.35
CA LEU A 29 -5.14 13.70 5.23
C LEU A 29 -5.60 12.25 5.24
N ARG A 30 -4.69 11.29 5.05
CA ARG A 30 -4.99 9.87 5.10
C ARG A 30 -4.03 9.17 6.05
N LEU A 31 -4.59 8.44 7.00
CA LEU A 31 -3.86 7.52 7.87
C LEU A 31 -4.19 6.09 7.43
N GLN A 32 -3.17 5.27 7.20
CA GLN A 32 -3.34 3.87 6.83
C GLN A 32 -2.46 2.99 7.71
N ALA A 33 -3.08 1.99 8.32
CA ALA A 33 -2.38 0.89 8.99
C ALA A 33 -2.53 -0.38 8.14
N SER A 34 -1.49 -1.22 8.10
CA SER A 34 -1.50 -2.47 7.35
C SER A 34 -0.73 -3.54 8.10
N GLN A 35 -1.24 -4.77 8.02
CA GLN A 35 -0.55 -5.98 8.43
C GLN A 35 -0.48 -6.92 7.23
N ALA A 36 0.72 -7.44 6.96
CA ALA A 36 0.95 -8.41 5.91
C ALA A 36 1.66 -9.65 6.46
N ASP A 37 1.26 -10.80 5.94
CA ASP A 37 1.98 -12.06 6.06
C ASP A 37 2.70 -12.28 4.72
N LEU A 38 4.04 -12.20 4.73
CA LEU A 38 4.87 -12.34 3.54
C LEU A 38 5.63 -13.66 3.59
N ALA A 39 5.40 -14.52 2.59
CA ALA A 39 6.15 -15.76 2.43
C ALA A 39 7.46 -15.50 1.66
N ASP A 40 8.57 -16.01 2.19
CA ASP A 40 9.86 -15.98 1.50
C ASP A 40 10.10 -17.25 0.63
N GLU A 41 11.24 -17.27 -0.08
CA GLU A 41 11.65 -18.39 -0.94
C GLU A 41 11.88 -19.70 -0.15
N THR A 42 12.02 -19.62 1.18
CA THR A 42 12.17 -20.78 2.08
C THR A 42 10.82 -21.26 2.64
N GLY A 43 9.73 -20.57 2.32
CA GLY A 43 8.38 -20.85 2.82
C GLY A 43 8.12 -20.34 4.24
N LYS A 44 9.05 -19.59 4.83
CA LYS A 44 8.87 -18.91 6.11
C LYS A 44 7.95 -17.71 5.89
N VAL A 45 6.99 -17.54 6.80
CA VAL A 45 6.05 -16.41 6.77
C VAL A 45 6.49 -15.37 7.78
N GLU A 46 6.73 -14.15 7.33
CA GLU A 46 7.08 -13.02 8.17
C GLU A 46 5.93 -12.02 8.27
N LYS A 47 5.66 -11.57 9.50
CA LYS A 47 4.66 -10.55 9.78
C LYS A 47 5.25 -9.16 9.66
N VAL A 48 4.69 -8.37 8.76
CA VAL A 48 5.09 -6.98 8.55
C VAL A 48 3.94 -6.05 8.91
N ASN A 49 4.19 -5.12 9.85
CA ASN A 49 3.26 -4.07 10.21
C ASN A 49 3.74 -2.74 9.63
N GLN A 50 2.84 -1.98 9.03
CA GLN A 50 3.17 -0.76 8.30
C GLN A 50 2.15 0.34 8.60
N VAL A 51 2.65 1.55 8.91
CA VAL A 51 1.82 2.74 9.15
C VAL A 51 2.23 3.83 8.18
N PHE A 52 1.24 4.44 7.52
CA PHE A 52 1.42 5.52 6.56
C PHE A 52 0.57 6.71 6.95
N LEU A 53 1.19 7.89 7.04
CA LEU A 53 0.51 9.17 7.12
C LEU A 53 0.78 9.93 5.82
N GLN A 54 -0.29 10.27 5.11
CA GLN A 54 -0.21 10.98 3.84
C GLN A 54 -0.99 12.29 3.93
N TYR A 55 -0.33 13.39 3.62
CA TYR A 55 -0.95 14.68 3.37
C TYR A 55 -0.95 14.97 1.87
N THR A 56 -2.08 15.41 1.34
CA THR A 56 -2.23 15.80 -0.07
C THR A 56 -2.86 17.18 -0.11
N HIS A 57 -2.21 18.11 -0.82
CA HIS A 57 -2.70 19.46 -1.01
C HIS A 57 -2.75 19.79 -2.51
N SER A 58 -3.94 20.14 -2.99
CA SER A 58 -4.20 20.60 -4.34
C SER A 58 -3.99 22.11 -4.39
N LEU A 59 -3.04 22.60 -5.19
CA LEU A 59 -2.72 24.03 -5.31
C LEU A 59 -3.73 24.81 -6.20
N GLY A 60 -4.99 24.36 -6.25
CA GLY A 60 -6.07 24.95 -7.07
C GLY A 60 -6.29 24.28 -8.44
N VAL A 61 -7.32 24.76 -9.16
CA VAL A 61 -7.62 24.39 -10.55
C VAL A 61 -6.49 24.87 -11.46
N HIS A 62 -5.47 24.04 -11.67
CA HIS A 62 -4.59 24.26 -12.81
C HIS A 62 -5.42 23.93 -14.04
N GLY A 63 -5.93 24.97 -14.70
CA GLY A 63 -6.79 24.91 -15.88
C GLY A 63 -6.09 24.34 -17.11
N ALA A 64 -5.67 23.08 -17.07
CA ALA A 64 -5.11 22.35 -18.22
C ALA A 64 -6.19 21.64 -19.06
N HIS A 65 -7.47 21.77 -18.69
CA HIS A 65 -8.59 21.36 -19.54
C HIS A 65 -9.62 22.49 -19.57
N LYS A 66 -9.45 23.41 -20.52
CA LYS A 66 -10.61 24.03 -21.16
C LYS A 66 -11.21 22.96 -22.06
N PHE A 67 -12.50 22.64 -21.87
CA PHE A 67 -13.29 22.00 -22.91
C PHE A 67 -13.39 22.94 -24.11
#